data_AF-A0A7X6PYM1-F1
#
_entry.id   AF-A0A7X6PYM1-F1
#
_cell.length_a   1.000
_cell.length_b   1.000
_cell.length_c   1.000
_cell.angle_alpha   90.00
_cell.angle_beta   90.00
_cell.angle_gamma   90.00
#
_symmetry.space_group_name_H-M   'P 1'
#
loop_
_entity.id
_entity.type
_entity.pdbx_description
1 polymer ?
#
loop_
_entity_poly.entity_id
_entity_poly.type
_entity_poly.pdbx_seq_one_letter_code
_entity_poly.pdbx_strand_id
1 'polypeptide(L)'
;IVLQFFSIMVPLFGFPSLRLDFLHIPLMFIGVLFGPGWALIGGVIQDAIGLIVTPTGFPFFGFTLNKVLMGVIPGFLFLNAKHVAKRNINPIVYGLLLLFLVGSLTHLWSTNDIVIEGNIIHITTLIKVALSLFNIVLVVGLIFLMSWLQKRYHPLGGLLSLWTIATLLVEVSITLVFTPTWLYAMYKIPVMLSFLVRVIKVSFMIPLVMIIGYGIMDLLARMKLFEVVKEQ
;
A
#
# COMPACT_ATOMS: atom_id res chain seq x y z
N ILE A 1 -18.93 -2.01 -1.36
CA ILE A 1 -19.90 -1.24 -0.56
C ILE A 1 -19.61 -1.37 0.94
N VAL A 2 -19.73 -2.55 1.56
CA VAL A 2 -19.45 -2.73 3.02
C VAL A 2 -18.04 -2.28 3.43
N LEU A 3 -17.00 -2.66 2.68
CA LEU A 3 -15.61 -2.28 2.97
C LEU A 3 -15.32 -0.77 2.79
N GLN A 4 -16.21 -0.02 2.16
CA GLN A 4 -16.08 1.44 2.03
C GLN A 4 -16.51 2.17 3.31
N PHE A 5 -17.37 1.55 4.12
CA PHE A 5 -17.73 2.05 5.45
C PHE A 5 -16.64 1.81 6.49
N PHE A 6 -15.73 0.85 6.26
CA PHE A 6 -14.52 0.65 7.07
C PHE A 6 -13.39 1.62 6.68
N SER A 7 -13.73 2.84 6.26
CA SER A 7 -12.76 3.88 5.99
C SER A 7 -12.64 4.79 7.20
N ILE A 8 -11.56 4.61 7.98
CA ILE A 8 -11.29 5.48 9.13
C ILE A 8 -10.55 6.71 8.62
N MET A 9 -11.16 7.88 8.79
CA MET A 9 -10.51 9.17 8.60
C MET A 9 -9.90 9.60 9.92
N VAL A 10 -8.57 9.67 9.98
CA VAL A 10 -7.89 10.29 11.12
C VAL A 10 -7.60 11.75 10.74
N PRO A 11 -8.28 12.74 11.34
CA PRO A 11 -7.97 14.14 11.11
C PRO A 11 -6.59 14.42 11.70
N LEU A 12 -5.67 14.91 10.88
CA LEU A 12 -4.33 15.27 11.32
C LEU A 12 -4.06 16.69 10.83
N PHE A 13 -3.71 17.56 11.78
CA PHE A 13 -3.40 18.97 11.52
C PHE A 13 -4.55 19.76 10.87
N GLY A 14 -5.81 19.49 11.26
CA GLY A 14 -6.99 20.20 10.73
C GLY A 14 -7.47 19.73 9.35
N PHE A 15 -6.71 18.86 8.66
CA PHE A 15 -7.09 18.32 7.35
C PHE A 15 -7.48 16.82 7.45
N PRO A 16 -8.62 16.39 6.88
CA PRO A 16 -9.01 14.98 6.79
C PRO A 16 -8.19 14.28 5.68
N SER A 17 -6.87 14.21 5.86
CA SER A 17 -5.96 13.75 4.81
C SER A 17 -5.60 12.26 4.90
N LEU A 18 -5.75 11.64 6.08
CA LEU A 18 -5.41 10.24 6.30
C LEU A 18 -6.65 9.35 6.25
N ARG A 19 -6.89 8.77 5.08
CA ARG A 19 -7.94 7.78 4.85
C ARG A 19 -7.32 6.37 4.82
N LEU A 20 -7.74 5.51 5.74
CA LEU A 20 -7.40 4.09 5.76
C LEU A 20 -8.50 3.31 5.03
N ASP A 21 -8.28 2.99 3.76
CA ASP A 21 -9.24 2.23 2.95
C ASP A 21 -8.84 0.76 2.88
N PHE A 22 -9.69 -0.19 3.25
CA PHE A 22 -9.44 -1.63 3.01
C PHE A 22 -9.83 -2.09 1.59
N LEU A 23 -10.45 -1.19 0.82
CA LEU A 23 -10.97 -1.47 -0.51
C LEU A 23 -9.88 -1.69 -1.57
N HIS A 24 -8.60 -1.43 -1.24
CA HIS A 24 -7.49 -1.74 -2.13
C HIS A 24 -7.21 -3.25 -2.17
N ILE A 25 -7.49 -4.03 -1.11
CA ILE A 25 -7.21 -5.48 -1.08
C ILE A 25 -8.03 -6.22 -2.15
N PRO A 26 -9.38 -6.08 -2.22
CA PRO A 26 -10.15 -6.74 -3.27
C PRO A 26 -9.74 -6.30 -4.67
N LEU A 27 -9.38 -5.02 -4.85
CA LEU A 27 -8.95 -4.49 -6.13
C LEU A 27 -7.61 -5.07 -6.59
N MET A 28 -6.66 -5.24 -5.67
CA MET A 28 -5.41 -5.95 -5.95
C MET A 28 -5.69 -7.39 -6.40
N PHE A 29 -6.66 -8.07 -5.77
CA PHE A 29 -7.08 -9.41 -6.19
C PHE A 29 -7.76 -9.45 -7.55
N ILE A 30 -8.53 -8.44 -7.93
CA ILE A 30 -9.07 -8.33 -9.30
C ILE A 30 -7.91 -8.33 -10.31
N GLY A 31 -6.84 -7.60 -10.03
CA GLY A 31 -5.63 -7.63 -10.85
C GLY A 31 -4.94 -8.98 -10.86
N VAL A 32 -4.75 -9.62 -9.70
CA VAL A 32 -4.10 -10.93 -9.61
C VAL A 32 -4.88 -12.03 -10.35
N LEU A 33 -6.21 -12.00 -10.29
CA LEU A 33 -7.06 -13.06 -10.82
C LEU A 33 -7.44 -12.85 -12.29
N PHE A 34 -7.77 -11.62 -12.68
CA PHE A 34 -8.28 -11.30 -14.01
C PHE A 34 -7.26 -10.55 -14.87
N GLY A 35 -6.10 -10.18 -14.31
CA GLY A 35 -5.06 -9.44 -15.03
C GLY A 35 -5.30 -7.91 -15.07
N PRO A 36 -4.35 -7.17 -15.68
CA PRO A 36 -4.32 -5.71 -15.59
C PRO A 36 -5.46 -5.00 -16.32
N GLY A 37 -5.99 -5.57 -17.41
CA GLY A 37 -7.10 -4.96 -18.16
C GLY A 37 -8.38 -4.85 -17.34
N TRP A 38 -8.78 -5.94 -16.68
CA TRP A 38 -9.93 -5.96 -15.80
C TRP A 38 -9.74 -5.14 -14.53
N ALA A 39 -8.50 -5.06 -14.02
CA ALA A 39 -8.17 -4.18 -12.91
C ALA A 39 -8.33 -2.69 -13.24
N LEU A 40 -8.03 -2.28 -14.48
CA LEU A 40 -8.25 -0.90 -14.93
C LEU A 40 -9.73 -0.53 -14.86
N ILE A 41 -10.59 -1.36 -15.47
CA ILE A 41 -12.03 -1.16 -15.45
C ILE A 41 -12.56 -1.19 -14.01
N GLY A 42 -12.11 -2.17 -13.21
CA GLY A 42 -12.47 -2.30 -11.81
C GLY A 42 -12.11 -1.05 -10.98
N GLY A 43 -10.95 -0.45 -11.22
CA GLY A 43 -10.51 0.76 -10.53
C GLY A 43 -11.35 1.99 -10.87
N VAL A 44 -11.71 2.17 -12.14
CA VAL A 44 -12.61 3.26 -12.57
C VAL A 44 -14.00 3.10 -11.97
N ILE A 45 -14.56 1.89 -12.04
CA ILE A 45 -15.88 1.60 -11.46
C ILE A 45 -15.85 1.79 -9.94
N GLN A 46 -14.79 1.34 -9.27
CA GLN A 46 -14.62 1.50 -7.83
C GLN A 46 -14.62 2.98 -7.44
N ASP A 47 -13.93 3.84 -8.20
CA ASP A 47 -13.89 5.27 -7.92
C ASP A 47 -15.26 5.92 -8.14
N ALA A 48 -15.96 5.57 -9.23
CA ALA A 48 -17.32 6.04 -9.50
C ALA A 48 -18.31 5.65 -8.39
N ILE A 49 -18.31 4.38 -7.97
CA ILE A 49 -19.11 3.90 -6.83
C ILE A 49 -18.67 4.63 -5.55
N GLY A 50 -17.36 4.86 -5.41
CA GLY A 50 -16.75 5.62 -4.34
C GLY A 50 -17.40 6.98 -4.14
N LEU A 51 -17.48 7.74 -5.24
CA LEU A 51 -18.05 9.08 -5.30
C LEU A 51 -19.57 9.10 -5.06
N ILE A 52 -20.30 8.06 -5.48
CA ILE A 52 -21.75 7.95 -5.26
C ILE A 52 -22.04 7.69 -3.78
N VAL A 53 -21.30 6.78 -3.14
CA VAL A 53 -21.56 6.34 -1.76
C VAL A 53 -21.04 7.35 -0.74
N THR A 54 -19.86 7.92 -0.99
CA THR A 54 -19.27 8.97 -0.16
C THR A 54 -19.02 10.19 -1.04
N PRO A 55 -20.00 11.09 -1.21
CA PRO A 55 -19.84 12.27 -2.05
C PRO A 55 -18.81 13.21 -1.41
N THR A 56 -17.56 13.02 -1.79
CA THR A 56 -16.44 13.86 -1.37
C THR A 56 -16.13 14.85 -2.49
N GLY A 57 -16.81 16.00 -2.48
CA GLY A 57 -16.52 17.11 -3.40
C GLY A 57 -16.44 16.74 -4.89
N PHE A 58 -15.70 17.53 -5.66
CA PHE A 58 -15.52 17.33 -7.10
C PHE A 58 -14.61 16.12 -7.40
N PRO A 59 -14.98 15.24 -8.35
CA PRO A 59 -14.18 14.08 -8.72
C PRO A 59 -12.81 14.52 -9.28
N PHE A 60 -11.74 13.99 -8.70
CA PHE A 60 -10.38 14.29 -9.13
C PHE A 60 -9.74 13.08 -9.80
N PHE A 61 -9.38 13.24 -11.09
CA PHE A 61 -8.81 12.17 -11.92
C PHE A 61 -7.55 11.51 -11.32
N GLY A 62 -6.76 12.24 -10.53
CA GLY A 62 -5.59 11.65 -9.87
C GLY A 62 -5.95 10.59 -8.82
N PHE A 63 -7.09 10.73 -8.13
CA PHE A 63 -7.55 9.70 -7.19
C PHE A 63 -8.12 8.48 -7.91
N THR A 64 -8.79 8.67 -9.05
CA THR A 64 -9.17 7.58 -9.95
C THR A 64 -7.94 6.80 -10.42
N LEU A 65 -6.88 7.52 -10.83
CA LEU A 65 -5.62 6.92 -11.25
C LEU A 65 -4.98 6.10 -10.12
N ASN A 66 -5.03 6.58 -8.88
CA ASN A 66 -4.57 5.81 -7.73
C ASN A 66 -5.31 4.47 -7.61
N LYS A 67 -6.64 4.45 -7.72
CA LYS A 67 -7.41 3.20 -7.67
C LYS A 67 -7.05 2.28 -8.84
N VAL A 68 -6.97 2.80 -10.06
CA VAL A 68 -6.53 2.01 -11.23
C VAL A 68 -5.16 1.36 -10.99
N LEU A 69 -4.17 2.13 -10.53
CA LEU A 69 -2.82 1.63 -10.30
C LEU A 69 -2.75 0.59 -9.18
N MET A 70 -3.58 0.71 -8.13
CA MET A 70 -3.66 -0.30 -7.05
C MET A 70 -3.99 -1.69 -7.60
N GLY A 71 -4.82 -1.80 -8.63
CA GLY A 71 -5.15 -3.09 -9.26
C GLY A 71 -4.21 -3.48 -10.41
N VAL A 72 -3.75 -2.51 -11.20
CA VAL A 72 -2.93 -2.79 -12.39
C VAL A 72 -1.52 -3.27 -12.02
N ILE A 73 -0.89 -2.68 -11.00
CA ILE A 73 0.46 -3.07 -10.53
C ILE A 73 0.53 -4.57 -10.18
N PRO A 74 -0.32 -5.11 -9.28
CA PRO A 74 -0.33 -6.53 -8.98
C PRO A 74 -0.71 -7.36 -10.19
N GLY A 75 -1.66 -6.92 -11.02
CA GLY A 75 -2.03 -7.65 -12.23
C GLY A 75 -0.87 -7.85 -13.19
N PHE A 76 -0.07 -6.81 -13.44
CA PHE A 76 1.10 -6.91 -14.31
C PHE A 76 2.19 -7.82 -13.74
N LEU A 77 2.45 -7.75 -12.43
CA LEU A 77 3.42 -8.60 -11.76
C LEU A 77 3.02 -10.08 -11.78
N PHE A 78 1.71 -10.36 -11.67
CA PHE A 78 1.20 -11.72 -11.62
C PHE A 78 1.04 -12.39 -13.00
N LEU A 79 1.01 -11.64 -14.11
CA LEU A 79 1.10 -12.22 -15.46
C LEU A 79 2.35 -13.10 -15.62
N ASN A 80 3.47 -12.67 -15.03
CA ASN A 80 4.74 -13.39 -15.07
C ASN A 80 4.97 -14.30 -13.84
N ALA A 81 3.93 -14.55 -13.03
CA ALA A 81 4.08 -15.28 -11.76
C ALA A 81 4.65 -16.70 -11.95
N LYS A 82 4.33 -17.39 -13.06
CA LYS A 82 4.84 -18.73 -13.35
C LYS A 82 6.38 -18.78 -13.44
N HIS A 83 7.00 -17.77 -14.06
CA HIS A 83 8.46 -17.69 -14.18
C HIS A 83 9.11 -17.24 -12.88
N VAL A 84 8.49 -16.28 -12.19
CA VAL A 84 9.08 -15.66 -11.00
C VAL A 84 8.91 -16.54 -9.76
N ALA A 85 7.83 -17.32 -9.64
CA ALA A 85 7.60 -18.21 -8.50
C ALA A 85 8.63 -19.35 -8.40
N LYS A 86 9.31 -19.70 -9.50
CA LYS A 86 10.39 -20.71 -9.52
C LYS A 86 11.74 -20.14 -9.07
N ARG A 87 11.89 -18.81 -9.04
CA ARG A 87 13.14 -18.12 -8.67
C ARG A 87 13.08 -17.67 -7.21
N ASN A 88 14.21 -17.73 -6.51
CA ASN A 88 14.31 -17.18 -5.16
C ASN A 88 14.32 -15.63 -5.21
N ILE A 89 13.15 -15.01 -5.13
CA ILE A 89 12.98 -13.54 -5.13
C ILE A 89 13.02 -12.90 -3.75
N ASN A 90 13.10 -13.70 -2.68
CA ASN A 90 13.24 -13.24 -1.30
C ASN A 90 14.34 -12.17 -1.08
N PRO A 91 15.56 -12.26 -1.64
CA PRO A 91 16.55 -11.20 -1.44
C PRO A 91 16.12 -9.84 -2.01
N ILE A 92 15.35 -9.84 -3.11
CA ILE A 92 14.80 -8.61 -3.70
C ILE A 92 13.77 -7.97 -2.76
N VAL A 93 12.93 -8.80 -2.13
CA VAL A 93 11.92 -8.32 -1.15
C VAL A 93 12.59 -7.68 0.05
N TYR A 94 13.58 -8.36 0.64
CA TYR A 94 14.33 -7.82 1.77
C TYR A 94 15.08 -6.53 1.39
N GLY A 95 15.66 -6.47 0.19
CA GLY A 95 16.29 -5.26 -0.34
C GLY A 95 15.31 -4.08 -0.48
N LEU A 96 14.11 -4.32 -1.01
CA LEU A 96 13.06 -3.30 -1.13
C LEU A 96 12.56 -2.79 0.23
N LEU A 97 12.35 -3.69 1.20
CA LEU A 97 11.97 -3.32 2.57
C LEU A 97 13.05 -2.49 3.27
N LEU A 98 14.31 -2.85 3.08
CA LEU A 98 15.45 -2.14 3.66
C LEU A 98 15.61 -0.76 3.00
N LEU A 99 15.44 -0.67 1.68
CA LEU A 99 15.43 0.60 0.94
C LEU A 99 14.30 1.51 1.43
N PHE A 100 13.10 0.97 1.64
CA PHE A 100 11.98 1.72 2.22
C PHE A 100 12.30 2.25 3.62
N LEU A 101 12.90 1.41 4.49
CA LEU A 101 13.31 1.82 5.83
C LEU A 101 14.32 2.97 5.77
N VAL A 102 15.39 2.82 5.00
CA VAL A 102 16.43 3.86 4.86
C VAL A 102 15.86 5.15 4.27
N GLY A 103 15.03 5.07 3.23
CA GLY A 103 14.37 6.23 2.64
C GLY A 103 13.46 6.96 3.63
N SER A 104 12.70 6.21 4.44
CA SER A 104 11.82 6.80 5.44
C SER A 104 12.59 7.45 6.59
N LEU A 105 13.70 6.85 7.04
CA LEU A 105 14.55 7.40 8.10
C LEU A 105 15.32 8.65 7.64
N THR A 106 15.92 8.62 6.45
CA THR A 106 16.63 9.78 5.90
C THR A 106 15.70 11.00 5.77
N HIS A 107 14.47 10.79 5.30
CA HIS A 107 13.47 11.85 5.22
C HIS A 107 13.05 12.37 6.61
N LEU A 108 12.81 11.47 7.57
CA LEU A 108 12.45 11.83 8.96
C LEU A 108 13.51 12.73 9.61
N TRP A 109 14.78 12.41 9.42
CA TRP A 109 15.89 13.13 10.04
C TRP A 109 16.25 14.42 9.31
N SER A 110 16.03 14.48 7.99
CA SER A 110 16.23 15.71 7.20
C SER A 110 15.17 16.78 7.45
N THR A 111 14.01 16.43 8.02
CA THR A 111 12.89 17.37 8.21
C THR A 111 12.97 18.03 9.58
N ASN A 112 13.27 19.33 9.66
CA ASN A 112 13.44 20.04 10.94
C ASN A 112 12.19 20.77 11.44
N ASP A 113 11.36 21.31 10.56
CA ASP A 113 10.19 22.10 10.95
C ASP A 113 8.94 21.71 10.17
N ILE A 114 7.79 21.66 10.87
CA ILE A 114 6.46 21.52 10.30
C ILE A 114 5.77 22.88 10.46
N VAL A 115 5.62 23.61 9.36
CA VAL A 115 4.87 24.87 9.35
C VAL A 115 3.41 24.55 9.03
N ILE A 116 2.53 24.65 10.02
CA ILE A 116 1.08 24.55 9.82
C ILE A 116 0.48 25.89 10.22
N GLU A 117 -0.11 26.58 9.24
CA GLU A 117 -1.02 27.72 9.46
C GLU A 117 -0.53 28.77 10.49
N GLY A 118 0.75 29.16 10.40
CA GLY A 118 1.32 30.21 11.25
C GLY A 118 1.77 29.77 12.65
N ASN A 119 1.62 28.49 13.01
CA ASN A 119 2.27 27.90 14.18
C ASN A 119 3.37 26.93 13.75
N ILE A 120 4.61 27.24 14.14
CA ILE A 120 5.77 26.38 13.92
C ILE A 120 5.73 25.31 15.01
N ILE A 121 5.20 24.13 14.70
CA ILE A 121 5.32 22.99 15.59
C ILE A 121 6.71 22.41 15.31
N HIS A 122 7.68 22.79 16.13
CA HIS A 122 8.99 22.16 16.10
C HIS A 122 8.82 20.68 16.38
N ILE A 123 9.26 19.82 15.45
CA ILE A 123 9.31 18.39 15.72
C ILE A 123 10.41 18.18 16.75
N THR A 124 10.03 18.06 18.02
CA THR A 124 10.97 17.73 19.10
C THR A 124 11.74 16.46 18.72
N THR A 125 13.03 16.44 19.04
CA THR A 125 13.92 15.28 18.84
C THR A 125 13.31 13.98 19.37
N LEU A 126 12.55 14.04 20.45
CA LEU A 126 11.81 12.91 21.03
C LEU A 126 10.78 12.31 20.07
N ILE A 127 10.03 13.11 19.33
CA ILE A 127 9.02 12.63 18.35
C ILE A 127 9.73 11.96 17.17
N LYS A 128 10.84 12.54 16.68
CA LYS A 128 11.64 11.94 15.60
C LYS A 128 12.18 10.56 15.99
N VAL A 129 12.75 10.46 17.19
CA VAL A 129 13.28 9.20 17.71
C VAL A 129 12.15 8.18 17.89
N ALA A 130 11.03 8.56 18.50
CA ALA A 130 9.87 7.67 18.67
C ALA A 130 9.34 7.12 17.34
N LEU A 131 9.18 7.99 16.32
CA LEU A 131 8.72 7.58 14.99
C LEU A 131 9.73 6.68 14.26
N SER A 132 11.03 6.97 14.41
CA SER A 132 12.08 6.13 13.83
C SER A 132 12.10 4.73 14.43
N LEU A 133 12.02 4.62 15.77
CA LEU A 133 11.94 3.33 16.47
C LEU A 133 10.69 2.55 16.05
N PHE A 134 9.54 3.23 15.98
CA PHE A 134 8.30 2.62 15.53
C PHE A 134 8.39 2.03 14.12
N ASN A 135 8.97 2.78 13.17
CA ASN A 135 9.15 2.31 11.80
C ASN A 135 10.13 1.12 11.72
N ILE A 136 11.25 1.18 12.44
CA ILE A 136 12.21 0.07 12.53
C ILE A 136 11.52 -1.20 13.06
N VAL A 137 10.76 -1.09 14.15
CA VAL A 137 10.03 -2.22 14.75
C VAL A 137 9.05 -2.82 13.74
N LEU A 138 8.33 -1.99 12.97
CA LEU A 138 7.39 -2.48 11.96
C LEU A 138 8.09 -3.18 10.79
N VAL A 139 9.16 -2.61 10.24
CA VAL A 139 9.90 -3.25 9.13
C VAL A 139 10.57 -4.54 9.58
N VAL A 140 11.15 -4.58 10.78
CA VAL A 140 11.70 -5.83 11.35
C VAL A 140 10.59 -6.85 11.57
N GLY A 141 9.45 -6.42 12.12
CA GLY A 141 8.27 -7.27 12.29
C GLY A 141 7.75 -7.84 10.98
N LEU A 142 7.77 -7.07 9.89
CA LEU A 142 7.42 -7.50 8.54
C LEU A 142 8.36 -8.57 8.00
N ILE A 143 9.67 -8.36 8.13
CA ILE A 143 10.69 -9.32 7.71
C ILE A 143 10.52 -10.63 8.48
N PHE A 144 10.31 -10.53 9.81
CA PHE A 144 10.05 -11.68 10.66
C PHE A 144 8.77 -12.43 10.24
N LEU A 145 7.66 -11.71 10.09
CA LEU A 145 6.36 -12.27 9.67
C LEU A 145 6.47 -12.96 8.31
N MET A 146 7.14 -12.36 7.34
CA MET A 146 7.38 -12.95 6.03
C MET A 146 8.16 -14.27 6.16
N SER A 147 9.27 -14.26 6.90
CA SER A 147 10.09 -15.46 7.10
C SER A 147 9.32 -16.58 7.83
N TRP A 148 8.43 -16.21 8.76
CA TRP A 148 7.57 -17.14 9.48
C TRP A 148 6.49 -17.74 8.57
N LEU A 149 5.79 -16.91 7.80
CA LEU A 149 4.74 -17.36 6.87
C LEU A 149 5.31 -18.24 5.75
N GLN A 150 6.49 -17.91 5.22
CA GLN A 150 7.13 -18.75 4.19
C GLN A 150 7.49 -20.14 4.70
N LYS A 151 7.95 -20.26 5.95
CA LYS A 151 8.20 -21.57 6.58
C LYS A 151 6.90 -22.36 6.78
N ARG A 152 5.79 -21.67 7.08
CA ARG A 152 4.48 -22.32 7.30
C ARG A 152 3.81 -22.76 5.99
N TYR A 153 4.02 -22.03 4.89
CA TYR A 153 3.35 -22.24 3.60
C TYR A 153 4.35 -22.54 2.47
N HIS A 154 5.16 -23.59 2.67
CA HIS A 154 6.23 -24.02 1.77
C HIS A 154 5.85 -24.21 0.28
N PRO A 155 4.64 -24.69 -0.13
CA PRO A 155 4.34 -24.86 -1.56
C PRO A 155 4.02 -23.57 -2.32
N LEU A 156 3.76 -22.45 -1.63
CA LEU A 156 3.33 -21.18 -2.24
C LEU A 156 4.37 -20.05 -2.10
N GLY A 157 5.57 -20.33 -1.60
CA GLY A 157 6.57 -19.30 -1.24
C GLY A 157 6.88 -18.27 -2.33
N GLY A 158 6.94 -18.69 -3.61
CA GLY A 158 7.16 -17.79 -4.75
C GLY A 158 6.00 -16.83 -5.04
N LEU A 159 4.76 -17.32 -4.93
CA LEU A 159 3.56 -16.48 -5.09
C LEU A 159 3.40 -15.50 -3.93
N LEU A 160 3.76 -15.92 -2.71
CA LEU A 160 3.72 -15.08 -1.51
C LEU A 160 4.75 -13.93 -1.59
N SER A 161 5.96 -14.22 -2.05
CA SER A 161 6.99 -13.19 -2.24
C SER A 161 6.61 -12.19 -3.34
N LEU A 162 6.00 -12.64 -4.45
CA LEU A 162 5.41 -11.77 -5.47
C LEU A 162 4.33 -10.85 -4.91
N TRP A 163 3.42 -11.39 -4.09
CA TRP A 163 2.38 -10.60 -3.43
C TRP A 163 2.97 -9.49 -2.54
N THR A 164 4.03 -9.80 -1.80
CA THR A 164 4.73 -8.79 -0.98
C THR A 164 5.32 -7.68 -1.83
N ILE A 165 5.98 -8.03 -2.95
CA ILE A 165 6.54 -7.02 -3.88
C ILE A 165 5.41 -6.15 -4.43
N ALA A 166 4.30 -6.76 -4.85
CA ALA A 166 3.16 -6.04 -5.36
C ALA A 166 2.57 -5.08 -4.31
N THR A 167 2.39 -5.55 -3.07
CA THR A 167 1.90 -4.75 -1.95
C THR A 167 2.83 -3.57 -1.65
N LEU A 168 4.14 -3.81 -1.61
CA LEU A 168 5.14 -2.76 -1.37
C LEU A 168 5.14 -1.73 -2.49
N LEU A 169 5.14 -2.16 -3.75
CA LEU A 169 5.12 -1.24 -4.89
C LEU A 169 3.85 -0.40 -4.93
N VAL A 170 2.69 -1.02 -4.65
CA VAL A 170 1.41 -0.32 -4.58
C VAL A 170 1.42 0.72 -3.46
N GLU A 171 1.77 0.35 -2.23
CA GLU A 171 1.73 1.27 -1.09
C GLU A 171 2.77 2.38 -1.21
N VAL A 172 3.99 2.07 -1.63
CA VAL A 172 5.05 3.08 -1.81
C VAL A 172 4.68 4.03 -2.95
N SER A 173 4.33 3.52 -4.13
CA SER A 173 4.03 4.39 -5.27
C SER A 173 2.81 5.26 -4.99
N ILE A 174 1.75 4.67 -4.47
CA ILE A 174 0.46 5.35 -4.38
C ILE A 174 0.38 6.21 -3.13
N THR A 175 0.72 5.65 -1.97
CA THR A 175 0.62 6.38 -0.72
C THR A 175 1.76 7.40 -0.60
N LEU A 176 3.01 7.10 -0.98
CA LEU A 176 4.12 8.05 -0.81
C LEU A 176 4.40 8.98 -2.00
N VAL A 177 4.06 8.61 -3.24
CA VAL A 177 4.35 9.45 -4.42
C VAL A 177 3.09 10.13 -4.94
N PHE A 178 2.09 9.36 -5.37
CA PHE A 178 0.92 9.92 -6.05
C PHE A 178 -0.03 10.69 -5.12
N THR A 179 -0.37 10.13 -3.95
CA THR A 179 -1.28 10.83 -3.02
C THR A 179 -0.78 12.22 -2.60
N PRO A 180 0.52 12.44 -2.26
CA PRO A 180 1.04 13.79 -2.00
C PRO A 180 0.91 14.75 -3.15
N THR A 181 1.23 14.31 -4.37
CA THR A 181 1.21 15.18 -5.54
C THR A 181 -0.20 15.65 -5.84
N TRP A 182 -1.20 14.78 -5.66
CA TRP A 182 -2.62 15.14 -5.78
C TRP A 182 -3.08 16.11 -4.70
N LEU A 183 -2.70 15.88 -3.43
CA LEU A 183 -3.08 16.81 -2.36
C LEU A 183 -2.42 18.19 -2.53
N TYR A 184 -1.18 18.24 -3.01
CA TYR A 184 -0.53 19.50 -3.34
C TYR A 184 -1.24 20.20 -4.51
N ALA A 185 -1.64 19.45 -5.55
CA ALA A 185 -2.36 20.01 -6.68
C ALA A 185 -3.73 20.59 -6.30
N MET A 186 -4.51 19.88 -5.48
CA MET A 186 -5.89 20.26 -5.12
C MET A 186 -5.95 21.29 -3.97
N TYR A 187 -5.18 21.07 -2.91
CA TYR A 187 -5.31 21.80 -1.65
C TYR A 187 -4.09 22.64 -1.31
N LYS A 188 -3.06 22.65 -2.17
CA LYS A 188 -1.77 23.32 -1.93
C LYS A 188 -1.08 22.90 -0.62
N ILE A 189 -1.44 21.73 -0.09
CA ILE A 189 -0.83 21.19 1.13
C ILE A 189 0.63 20.80 0.83
N PRO A 190 1.61 21.28 1.60
CA PRO A 190 3.01 20.93 1.40
C PRO A 190 3.24 19.41 1.44
N VAL A 191 3.88 18.89 0.39
CA VAL A 191 4.18 17.45 0.22
C VAL A 191 4.92 16.89 1.43
N MET A 192 5.86 17.66 1.98
CA MET A 192 6.72 17.25 3.09
C MET A 192 5.94 16.96 4.39
N LEU A 193 4.90 17.75 4.69
CA LEU A 193 4.07 17.55 5.88
C LEU A 193 3.29 16.24 5.82
N SER A 194 2.73 15.99 4.64
CA SER A 194 1.87 14.85 4.44
C SER A 194 2.67 13.54 4.29
N PHE A 195 3.96 13.60 3.97
CA PHE A 195 4.85 12.44 3.88
C PHE A 195 5.00 11.70 5.21
N LEU A 196 5.20 12.38 6.33
CA LEU A 196 5.41 11.75 7.65
C LEU A 196 4.21 10.90 8.08
N VAL A 197 3.02 11.46 7.94
CA VAL A 197 1.76 10.78 8.26
C VAL A 197 1.58 9.53 7.40
N ARG A 198 2.00 9.61 6.13
CA ARG A 198 1.90 8.49 5.19
C ARG A 198 2.89 7.39 5.46
N VAL A 199 4.12 7.72 5.89
CA VAL A 199 5.08 6.71 6.34
C VAL A 199 4.46 5.87 7.46
N ILE A 200 3.86 6.51 8.46
CA ILE A 200 3.17 5.81 9.56
C ILE A 200 2.04 4.91 9.03
N LYS A 201 1.18 5.42 8.14
CA LYS A 201 0.12 4.62 7.51
C LYS A 201 0.70 3.42 6.77
N VAL A 202 1.72 3.62 5.94
CA VAL A 202 2.29 2.58 5.08
C VAL A 202 2.93 1.50 5.94
N SER A 203 3.64 1.87 7.00
CA SER A 203 4.23 0.90 7.94
C SER A 203 3.18 0.02 8.63
N PHE A 204 1.96 0.51 8.86
CA PHE A 204 0.86 -0.30 9.40
C PHE A 204 0.09 -1.09 8.32
N MET A 205 -0.15 -0.48 7.16
CA MET A 205 -0.94 -1.09 6.10
C MET A 205 -0.22 -2.24 5.41
N ILE A 206 1.08 -2.12 5.14
CA ILE A 206 1.84 -3.22 4.49
C ILE A 206 1.67 -4.55 5.24
N PRO A 207 1.89 -4.65 6.58
CA PRO A 207 1.70 -5.91 7.31
C PRO A 207 0.28 -6.43 7.21
N LEU A 208 -0.70 -5.54 7.36
CA LEU A 208 -2.10 -5.91 7.35
C LEU A 208 -2.52 -6.50 5.99
N VAL A 209 -2.13 -5.83 4.90
CA VAL A 209 -2.44 -6.25 3.52
C VAL A 209 -1.70 -7.53 3.16
N MET A 210 -0.48 -7.70 3.64
CA MET A 210 0.25 -8.95 3.51
C MET A 210 -0.50 -10.09 4.20
N ILE A 211 -0.85 -9.96 5.49
CA ILE A 211 -1.52 -11.03 6.25
C ILE A 211 -2.85 -11.41 5.59
N ILE A 212 -3.68 -10.42 5.27
CA ILE A 212 -5.00 -10.67 4.66
C ILE A 212 -4.82 -11.27 3.26
N GLY A 213 -3.92 -10.72 2.45
CA GLY A 213 -3.67 -11.21 1.11
C GLY A 213 -3.16 -12.65 1.11
N TYR A 214 -2.28 -13.00 2.05
CA TYR A 214 -1.80 -14.36 2.23
C TYR A 214 -2.90 -15.34 2.63
N GLY A 215 -3.79 -14.96 3.56
CA GLY A 215 -4.93 -15.78 3.92
C GLY A 215 -5.85 -16.06 2.73
N ILE A 216 -6.10 -15.03 1.90
CA ILE A 216 -6.92 -15.17 0.69
C ILE A 216 -6.22 -16.05 -0.35
N MET A 217 -4.91 -15.88 -0.58
CA MET A 217 -4.17 -16.71 -1.55
C MET A 217 -4.13 -18.20 -1.15
N ASP A 218 -3.97 -18.51 0.14
CA ASP A 218 -4.05 -19.90 0.63
C ASP A 218 -5.45 -20.49 0.39
N LEU A 219 -6.50 -19.72 0.66
CA LEU A 219 -7.88 -20.13 0.43
C LEU A 219 -8.17 -20.35 -1.07
N LEU A 220 -7.68 -19.47 -1.93
CA LEU A 220 -7.80 -19.61 -3.39
C LEU A 220 -7.03 -20.84 -3.92
N ALA A 221 -5.85 -21.11 -3.38
CA ALA A 221 -5.06 -22.29 -3.74
C ALA A 221 -5.77 -23.59 -3.35
N ARG A 222 -6.41 -23.63 -2.16
CA ARG A 222 -7.22 -24.78 -1.71
C ARG A 222 -8.44 -25.01 -2.60
N MET A 223 -9.03 -23.95 -3.14
CA MET A 223 -10.17 -24.03 -4.05
C MET A 223 -9.79 -24.31 -5.52
N LYS A 224 -8.51 -24.56 -5.82
CA LYS A 224 -7.97 -24.78 -7.19
C LYS A 224 -8.29 -23.67 -8.20
N LEU A 225 -8.69 -22.48 -7.76
CA LEU A 225 -8.99 -21.36 -8.67
C LEU A 225 -7.75 -20.89 -9.45
N PHE A 226 -6.55 -21.16 -8.95
CA PHE A 226 -5.30 -20.93 -9.68
C PHE A 226 -5.08 -21.87 -10.88
N GLU A 227 -5.84 -22.97 -11.02
CA GLU A 227 -5.81 -23.80 -12.25
C GLU A 227 -6.53 -23.11 -13.42
N VAL A 228 -7.56 -22.29 -13.14
CA VAL A 228 -8.29 -21.53 -14.18
C VAL A 228 -7.46 -20.36 -14.71
N VAL A 229 -6.65 -19.73 -13.86
CA VAL A 229 -5.68 -18.68 -14.26
C VAL A 229 -4.52 -19.25 -15.09
N LYS A 230 -4.38 -20.59 -15.14
CA LYS A 230 -3.30 -21.27 -15.86
C LYS A 230 -3.55 -21.38 -17.37
N GLU A 231 -4.80 -21.23 -17.82
CA GLU A 231 -5.26 -21.38 -19.21
C GLU A 231 -5.48 -20.06 -19.97
N GLN A 232 -5.29 -18.91 -19.30
CA GLN A 232 -5.24 -17.58 -19.93
C GLN A 232 -3.79 -17.11 -20.11
#